data_AF-A0A2M8PWZ4-F1
#
_entry.id   AF-A0A2M8PWZ4-F1
#
_cell.length_a   1.000
_cell.length_b   1.000
_cell.length_c   1.000
_cell.angle_alpha   90.00
_cell.angle_beta   90.00
_cell.angle_gamma   90.00
#
_symmetry.space_group_name_H-M   'P 1'
#
loop_
_entity.id
_entity.type
_entity.pdbx_description
1 polymer ?
#
loop_
_entity_poly.entity_id
_entity_poly.type
_entity_poly.pdbx_seq_one_letter_code
_entity_poly.pdbx_strand_id
1 'polypeptide(L)'
;MTSHAVVEAVRRSARLKRVGHGGTLDPLATGLLVLCIGAATRLCEYVMATHKRYLAKVRLGATTETDDAEGQLLAEQPIAHLTEADVARALAAFNGEIAQIPPMYSAIKRSGQKLYELARRGEVIERTPRRVWLQTRLLAY
;
A
#
# COMPACT_ATOMS: atom_id res chain seq x y z
N MET A 1 8.56 -2.53 11.50
CA MET A 1 7.76 -3.67 12.03
C MET A 1 6.74 -4.06 10.97
N THR A 2 6.55 -5.34 10.65
CA THR A 2 5.58 -5.74 9.61
C THR A 2 4.21 -6.05 10.22
N SER A 3 3.15 -5.99 9.40
CA SER A 3 1.81 -6.44 9.81
C SER A 3 1.79 -7.88 10.32
N HIS A 4 2.63 -8.76 9.73
CA HIS A 4 2.77 -10.14 10.19
C HIS A 4 3.45 -10.23 11.57
N ALA A 5 4.45 -9.38 11.85
CA ALA A 5 5.08 -9.33 13.17
C ALA A 5 4.06 -8.97 14.27
N VAL A 6 3.10 -8.09 13.96
CA VAL A 6 2.00 -7.75 14.89
C VAL A 6 1.08 -8.96 15.12
N VAL A 7 0.72 -9.70 14.07
CA VAL A 7 -0.04 -10.95 14.20
C VAL A 7 0.70 -11.94 15.12
N GLU A 8 1.99 -12.16 14.93
CA GLU A 8 2.79 -13.07 15.75
C GLU A 8 2.94 -12.60 17.21
N ALA A 9 3.02 -11.29 17.45
CA ALA A 9 2.98 -10.76 18.81
C ALA A 9 1.65 -11.10 19.50
N VAL A 10 0.52 -10.87 18.83
CA VAL A 10 -0.81 -11.18 19.39
C VAL A 10 -1.04 -12.67 19.57
N ARG A 11 -0.59 -13.51 18.63
CA ARG A 11 -0.65 -14.98 18.77
C ARG A 11 0.06 -15.45 20.04
N ARG A 12 1.27 -14.93 20.28
CA ARG A 12 2.07 -15.28 21.46
C ARG A 12 1.41 -14.79 22.75
N SER A 13 1.00 -13.52 22.80
CA SER A 13 0.39 -12.93 23.99
C SER A 13 -0.97 -13.56 24.35
N ALA A 14 -1.81 -13.84 23.36
CA ALA A 14 -3.13 -14.45 23.57
C ALA A 14 -3.09 -15.98 23.66
N ARG A 15 -1.94 -16.62 23.39
CA ARG A 15 -1.78 -18.09 23.29
C ARG A 15 -2.75 -18.72 22.29
N LEU A 16 -3.01 -18.04 21.18
CA LEU A 16 -3.94 -18.48 20.14
C LEU A 16 -3.21 -18.83 18.85
N LYS A 17 -3.59 -19.95 18.24
CA LYS A 17 -3.02 -20.38 16.95
C LYS A 17 -3.60 -19.58 15.78
N ARG A 18 -4.88 -19.19 15.85
CA ARG A 18 -5.63 -18.61 14.72
C ARG A 18 -5.81 -17.10 14.92
N VAL A 19 -4.93 -16.33 14.29
CA VAL A 19 -5.00 -14.86 14.22
C VAL A 19 -4.63 -14.44 12.81
N GLY A 20 -5.35 -13.46 12.26
CA GLY A 20 -5.05 -12.87 10.95
C GLY A 20 -5.30 -11.36 10.97
N HIS A 21 -4.96 -10.67 9.89
CA HIS A 21 -5.23 -9.24 9.74
C HIS A 21 -6.18 -8.97 8.56
N GLY A 22 -6.97 -7.90 8.67
CA GLY A 22 -7.96 -7.45 7.67
C GLY A 22 -7.42 -6.52 6.58
N GLY A 23 -6.10 -6.37 6.50
CA GLY A 23 -5.39 -5.59 5.48
C GLY A 23 -3.94 -5.41 5.88
N THR A 24 -3.00 -5.45 4.93
CA THR A 24 -1.58 -5.24 5.21
C THR A 24 -1.30 -3.74 5.25
N LEU A 25 -0.56 -3.29 6.27
CA LEU A 25 0.16 -2.02 6.25
C LEU A 25 1.64 -2.28 5.94
N ASP A 26 2.21 -1.44 5.09
CA ASP A 26 3.64 -1.44 4.77
C ASP A 26 4.47 -1.07 6.00
N PRO A 27 5.74 -1.51 6.10
CA PRO A 27 6.57 -1.28 7.28
C PRO A 27 6.80 0.20 7.63
N LEU A 28 6.86 1.07 6.62
CA LEU A 28 6.96 2.53 6.75
C LEU A 28 5.67 3.16 7.28
N ALA A 29 4.53 2.52 7.04
CA ALA A 29 3.23 3.08 7.39
C ALA A 29 2.89 2.87 8.87
N THR A 30 2.11 3.80 9.40
CA THR A 30 1.46 3.67 10.71
C THR A 30 -0.04 3.83 10.56
N GLY A 31 -0.82 3.19 11.42
CA GLY A 31 -2.27 3.37 11.42
C GLY A 31 -3.02 2.18 12.00
N LEU A 32 -4.28 2.07 11.59
CA LEU A 32 -5.18 1.00 12.03
C LEU A 32 -4.85 -0.32 11.34
N LEU A 33 -4.46 -1.34 12.13
CA LEU A 33 -4.35 -2.72 11.68
C LEU A 33 -5.45 -3.56 12.35
N VAL A 34 -6.50 -3.89 11.61
CA VAL A 34 -7.59 -4.72 12.13
C VAL A 34 -7.11 -6.17 12.25
N LEU A 35 -7.19 -6.72 13.46
CA LEU A 35 -6.87 -8.13 13.72
C LEU A 35 -8.14 -8.93 13.94
N CYS A 36 -8.21 -10.10 13.32
CA CYS A 36 -9.28 -11.06 13.52
C CYS A 36 -8.71 -12.26 14.28
N ILE A 37 -9.43 -12.72 15.31
CA ILE A 37 -8.97 -13.74 16.25
C ILE A 37 -9.93 -14.93 16.26
N GLY A 38 -9.39 -16.15 16.26
CA GLY A 38 -10.19 -17.37 16.34
C GLY A 38 -11.15 -17.52 15.16
N ALA A 39 -12.43 -17.77 15.45
CA ALA A 39 -13.46 -17.91 14.42
C ALA A 39 -13.63 -16.63 13.58
N ALA A 40 -13.33 -15.45 14.13
CA ALA A 40 -13.47 -14.18 13.45
C ALA A 40 -12.51 -14.03 12.27
N THR A 41 -11.44 -14.83 12.13
CA THR A 41 -10.58 -14.76 10.92
C THR A 41 -11.34 -15.12 9.65
N ARG A 42 -12.51 -15.77 9.75
CA ARG A 42 -13.42 -15.98 8.61
C ARG A 42 -13.99 -14.66 8.07
N LEU A 43 -13.94 -13.59 8.85
CA LEU A 43 -14.45 -12.28 8.48
C LEU A 43 -13.38 -11.38 7.83
N CYS A 44 -12.12 -11.81 7.75
CA CYS A 44 -11.02 -11.00 7.20
C CYS A 44 -11.33 -10.50 5.78
N GLU A 45 -11.95 -11.32 4.93
CA GLU A 45 -12.26 -10.95 3.54
C GLU A 45 -13.23 -9.75 3.47
N TYR A 46 -14.21 -9.68 4.36
CA TYR A 46 -15.17 -8.58 4.43
C TYR A 46 -14.49 -7.30 4.91
N VAL A 47 -13.60 -7.40 5.91
CA VAL A 47 -12.79 -6.25 6.35
C VAL A 47 -11.90 -5.75 5.21
N MET A 48 -11.28 -6.65 4.45
CA MET A 48 -10.46 -6.32 3.29
C MET A 48 -11.25 -5.65 2.16
N ALA A 49 -12.56 -5.90 2.06
CA ALA A 49 -13.44 -5.28 1.06
C ALA A 49 -13.96 -3.87 1.45
N THR A 50 -13.82 -3.45 2.71
CA THR A 50 -14.28 -2.11 3.15
C THR A 50 -13.50 -0.96 2.52
N HIS A 51 -13.98 0.27 2.64
CA HIS A 51 -13.20 1.46 2.27
C HIS A 51 -12.08 1.74 3.28
N LYS A 52 -10.98 2.30 2.78
CA LYS A 52 -9.83 2.72 3.59
C LYS A 52 -9.57 4.19 3.33
N ARG A 53 -9.08 4.88 4.37
CA ARG A 53 -8.65 6.27 4.30
C ARG A 53 -7.20 6.34 4.72
N TYR A 54 -6.41 7.06 3.94
CA TYR A 54 -4.99 7.25 4.17
C TYR A 54 -4.67 8.72 4.28
N LEU A 55 -3.66 9.04 5.08
CA LEU A 55 -2.96 10.31 5.08
C LEU A 55 -1.54 10.02 4.62
N ALA A 56 -1.11 10.67 3.56
CA ALA A 56 0.21 10.47 2.97
C ALA A 56 0.92 11.82 2.77
N LYS A 57 2.25 11.78 2.86
CA LYS A 57 3.14 12.85 2.39
C LYS A 57 3.89 12.31 1.19
N VAL A 58 3.95 13.09 0.12
CA VAL A 58 4.59 12.70 -1.14
C VAL A 58 5.70 13.70 -1.43
N ARG A 59 6.90 13.21 -1.77
CA ARG A 59 7.99 14.04 -2.29
C ARG A 59 7.87 14.10 -3.80
N LEU A 60 7.51 15.26 -4.33
CA LEU A 60 7.47 15.48 -5.77
C LEU A 60 8.89 15.52 -6.36
N GLY A 61 9.02 15.08 -7.61
CA GLY A 61 10.28 15.08 -8.35
C GLY A 61 11.21 13.93 -8.01
N ALA A 62 10.88 13.04 -7.08
CA ALA A 62 11.71 11.87 -6.76
C ALA A 62 10.99 10.56 -7.11
N THR A 63 11.71 9.63 -7.74
CA THR A 63 11.24 8.27 -8.02
C THR A 63 12.14 7.28 -7.31
N THR A 64 11.57 6.32 -6.58
CA THR A 64 12.30 5.27 -5.87
C THR A 64 11.92 3.88 -6.37
N GLU A 65 12.75 2.90 -6.08
CA GLU A 65 12.52 1.50 -6.50
C GLU A 65 11.24 0.88 -5.90
N THR A 66 10.85 1.33 -4.71
CA THR A 66 9.71 0.78 -3.94
C THR A 66 8.49 1.68 -3.94
N ASP A 67 8.50 2.79 -4.69
CA ASP A 67 7.47 3.83 -4.69
C ASP A 67 7.22 4.49 -3.32
N ASP A 68 8.15 4.32 -2.37
CA ASP A 68 8.11 4.92 -1.03
C ASP A 68 9.49 5.48 -0.61
N ALA A 69 9.58 5.96 0.63
CA ALA A 69 10.80 6.59 1.17
C ALA A 69 11.88 5.58 1.60
N GLU A 70 11.60 4.27 1.62
CA GLU A 70 12.58 3.25 2.00
C GLU A 70 13.43 2.77 0.81
N GLY A 71 12.94 2.98 -0.42
CA GLY A 71 13.61 2.55 -1.66
C GLY A 71 14.80 3.42 -2.07
N GLN A 72 15.68 2.83 -2.87
CA GLN A 72 16.78 3.58 -3.49
C GLN A 72 16.24 4.59 -4.51
N LEU A 73 16.82 5.79 -4.53
CA LEU A 73 16.47 6.84 -5.49
C LEU A 73 16.91 6.43 -6.90
N LEU A 74 15.95 6.38 -7.82
CA LEU A 74 16.17 6.06 -9.23
C LEU A 74 16.31 7.31 -10.10
N ALA A 75 15.54 8.36 -9.79
CA ALA A 75 15.54 9.60 -10.54
C ALA A 75 15.13 10.78 -9.65
N GLU A 76 15.66 11.96 -9.97
CA GLU A 76 15.26 13.23 -9.36
C GLU A 76 15.10 14.33 -10.43
N GLN A 77 14.09 15.18 -10.28
CA GLN A 77 13.78 16.28 -11.18
C GLN A 77 13.45 17.57 -10.42
N PRO A 78 13.82 18.76 -10.94
CA PRO A 78 13.47 20.04 -10.31
C PRO A 78 11.96 20.28 -10.28
N ILE A 79 11.43 20.69 -9.13
CA ILE A 79 9.99 20.92 -8.93
C ILE A 79 9.59 22.39 -8.81
N ALA A 80 10.54 23.33 -8.95
CA ALA A 80 10.30 24.75 -8.71
C ALA A 80 9.25 25.39 -9.65
N HIS A 81 8.93 24.72 -10.75
CA HIS A 81 7.90 25.14 -11.71
C HIS A 81 6.48 24.72 -11.31
N LEU A 82 6.33 23.84 -10.31
CA LEU A 82 5.03 23.36 -9.86
C LEU A 82 4.43 24.33 -8.84
N THR A 83 3.12 24.52 -8.93
CA THR A 83 2.34 25.27 -7.94
C THR A 83 1.38 24.34 -7.18
N GLU A 84 0.87 24.80 -6.04
CA GLU A 84 -0.20 24.11 -5.31
C GLU A 84 -1.40 23.80 -6.22
N ALA A 85 -1.76 24.75 -7.09
CA ALA A 85 -2.87 24.59 -8.03
C ALA A 85 -2.61 23.49 -9.07
N ASP A 86 -1.37 23.35 -9.53
CA ASP A 86 -0.99 22.28 -10.46
C ASP A 86 -1.12 20.91 -9.80
N VAL A 87 -0.63 20.79 -8.56
CA VAL A 87 -0.72 19.55 -7.78
C VAL A 87 -2.17 19.21 -7.44
N ALA A 88 -2.97 20.19 -7.01
CA ALA A 88 -4.38 20.00 -6.71
C ALA A 88 -5.17 19.52 -7.94
N ARG A 89 -4.89 20.09 -9.13
CA ARG A 89 -5.50 19.69 -10.39
C ARG A 89 -5.09 18.27 -10.80
N ALA A 90 -3.81 17.94 -10.71
CA ALA A 90 -3.31 16.59 -11.00
C ALA A 90 -3.90 15.55 -10.04
N LEU A 91 -3.97 15.87 -8.75
CA LEU A 91 -4.55 15.00 -7.73
C LEU A 91 -6.04 14.76 -7.96
N ALA A 92 -6.79 15.81 -8.32
CA ALA A 92 -8.23 15.70 -8.61
C ALA A 92 -8.54 14.76 -9.79
N ALA A 93 -7.61 14.61 -10.76
CA ALA A 93 -7.78 13.69 -11.88
C ALA A 93 -7.80 12.20 -11.46
N PHE A 94 -7.35 11.87 -10.24
CA PHE A 94 -7.48 10.52 -9.68
C PHE A 94 -8.87 10.26 -9.09
N ASN A 95 -9.71 11.28 -8.90
CA ASN A 95 -11.03 11.10 -8.30
C ASN A 95 -11.97 10.32 -9.21
N GLY A 96 -12.70 9.38 -8.63
CA GLY A 96 -13.56 8.46 -9.36
C GLY A 96 -12.83 7.15 -9.63
N GLU A 97 -13.22 6.49 -10.72
CA GLU A 97 -12.69 5.18 -11.05
C GLU A 97 -11.51 5.28 -12.02
N ILE A 98 -10.42 4.58 -11.69
CA ILE A 98 -9.20 4.54 -12.50
C ILE A 98 -8.71 3.10 -12.66
N ALA A 99 -7.93 2.87 -13.72
CA ALA A 99 -7.16 1.65 -13.89
C ALA A 99 -5.78 1.81 -13.25
N GLN A 100 -5.53 1.09 -12.15
CA GLN A 100 -4.26 1.11 -11.46
C GLN A 100 -3.48 -0.18 -11.70
N ILE A 101 -2.23 -0.05 -12.14
CA ILE A 101 -1.29 -1.19 -12.19
C ILE A 101 -0.71 -1.36 -10.79
N PRO A 102 -0.88 -2.52 -10.14
CA PRO A 102 -0.29 -2.74 -8.82
C PRO A 102 1.24 -2.67 -8.85
N PRO A 103 1.89 -2.17 -7.79
CA PRO A 103 3.35 -2.11 -7.73
C PRO A 103 3.97 -3.51 -7.67
N MET A 104 5.23 -3.61 -8.12
CA MET A 104 6.03 -4.83 -8.02
C MET A 104 6.29 -5.20 -6.56
N TYR A 105 6.54 -4.21 -5.71
CA TYR A 105 6.66 -4.39 -4.26
C TYR A 105 5.27 -4.50 -3.61
N SER A 106 4.57 -5.63 -3.85
CA SER A 106 3.26 -5.88 -3.24
C SER A 106 3.07 -7.34 -2.79
N ALA A 107 2.11 -7.55 -1.89
CA ALA A 107 1.73 -8.87 -1.40
C ALA A 107 0.86 -9.68 -2.39
N ILE A 108 0.56 -9.13 -3.56
CA ILE A 108 -0.24 -9.80 -4.60
C ILE A 108 0.51 -11.06 -5.06
N LYS A 109 -0.23 -12.14 -5.31
CA LYS A 109 0.34 -13.37 -5.86
C LYS A 109 0.09 -13.48 -7.37
N ARG A 110 1.11 -13.88 -8.14
CA ARG A 110 0.98 -14.33 -9.53
C ARG A 110 1.67 -15.69 -9.65
N SER A 111 0.96 -16.67 -10.21
CA SER A 111 1.46 -18.05 -10.33
C SER A 111 1.99 -18.65 -9.01
N GLY A 112 1.34 -18.33 -7.88
CA GLY A 112 1.70 -18.84 -6.55
C GLY A 112 2.77 -18.04 -5.79
N GLN A 113 3.54 -17.18 -6.46
CA GLN A 113 4.60 -16.37 -5.85
C GLN A 113 4.14 -14.94 -5.58
N LYS A 114 4.63 -14.30 -4.51
CA LYS A 114 4.29 -12.90 -4.20
C LYS A 114 5.15 -11.94 -5.02
N LEU A 115 4.58 -10.82 -5.47
CA LEU A 115 5.29 -9.86 -6.33
C LEU A 115 6.54 -9.28 -5.66
N TYR A 116 6.49 -8.96 -4.37
CA TYR A 116 7.69 -8.44 -3.67
C TYR A 116 8.85 -9.45 -3.63
N GLU A 117 8.57 -10.76 -3.67
CA GLU A 117 9.62 -11.80 -3.67
C GLU A 117 10.32 -11.86 -5.03
N LEU A 118 9.58 -11.60 -6.12
CA LEU A 118 10.11 -11.48 -7.48
C LEU A 118 10.91 -10.18 -7.64
N ALA A 119 10.37 -9.06 -7.16
CA ALA A 119 11.01 -7.75 -7.24
C ALA A 119 12.40 -7.75 -6.58
N ARG A 120 12.52 -8.37 -5.39
CA ARG A 120 13.81 -8.53 -4.69
C ARG A 120 14.85 -9.39 -5.43
N ARG A 121 14.43 -10.18 -6.42
CA ARG A 121 15.32 -10.93 -7.30
C ARG A 121 15.64 -10.19 -8.60
N GLY A 122 15.16 -8.94 -8.74
CA GLY A 122 15.28 -8.16 -9.97
C GLY A 122 14.34 -8.62 -11.08
N GLU A 123 13.40 -9.51 -10.81
CA GLU A 123 12.45 -10.01 -11.80
C GLU A 123 11.25 -9.06 -11.91
N VAL A 124 11.08 -8.44 -13.08
CA VAL A 124 9.91 -7.62 -13.38
C VAL A 124 8.91 -8.46 -14.17
N ILE A 125 7.67 -8.50 -13.68
CA ILE A 125 6.58 -9.16 -14.39
C ILE A 125 5.55 -8.12 -14.83
N GLU A 126 4.87 -8.41 -15.94
CA GLU A 126 3.71 -7.63 -16.36
C GLU A 126 2.58 -7.77 -15.31
N ARG A 127 1.79 -6.72 -15.07
CA ARG A 127 0.63 -6.78 -14.17
C ARG A 127 -0.56 -6.20 -14.89
N THR A 128 -1.69 -6.91 -14.84
CA THR A 128 -2.93 -6.39 -15.37
C THR A 128 -3.44 -5.24 -14.50
N PRO A 129 -3.87 -4.12 -15.11
CA PRO A 129 -4.51 -3.04 -14.36
C PRO A 129 -5.76 -3.54 -13.64
N ARG A 130 -6.03 -2.97 -12.47
CA ARG A 130 -7.25 -3.21 -11.68
C ARG A 130 -8.04 -1.93 -11.55
N ARG A 131 -9.37 -2.04 -11.64
CA ARG A 131 -10.26 -0.91 -11.39
C ARG A 131 -10.27 -0.61 -9.90
N VAL A 132 -9.97 0.63 -9.55
CA VAL A 132 -10.04 1.15 -8.19
C VAL A 132 -10.83 2.45 -8.19
N TRP A 133 -11.52 2.75 -7.10
CA TRP A 133 -12.20 4.02 -6.91
C TRP A 133 -11.47 4.84 -5.86
N LEU A 134 -11.18 6.10 -6.15
CA LEU A 134 -10.46 7.00 -5.26
C LEU A 134 -11.25 8.29 -5.02
N GLN A 135 -11.09 8.82 -3.82
CA GLN A 135 -11.39 10.20 -3.48
C GLN A 135 -10.18 10.78 -2.77
N THR A 136 -9.70 11.89 -3.29
CA THR A 136 -8.47 12.54 -2.89
C THR A 136 -8.75 13.98 -2.47
N ARG A 137 -7.92 14.48 -1.56
CA ARG A 137 -7.95 15.87 -1.10
C ARG A 137 -6.53 16.30 -0.76
N LEU A 138 -6.08 17.41 -1.35
CA LEU A 138 -4.84 18.05 -0.95
C LEU A 138 -5.04 18.73 0.41
N LEU A 139 -4.12 18.51 1.34
CA LEU A 139 -4.19 19.09 2.69
C LEU A 139 -3.16 20.21 2.89
N ALA A 140 -2.01 20.13 2.22
CA ALA A 140 -0.94 21.13 2.23
C ALA A 140 -0.01 20.91 1.02
N TYR A 141 0.66 21.97 0.56
CA TYR A 141 1.72 21.96 -0.47
C TYR A 141 2.98 22.64 0.09
#